data_AF-A0A7X8UYA7-F1
#
_entry.id   AF-A0A7X8UYA7-F1
#
_cell.length_a   1.000
_cell.length_b   1.000
_cell.length_c   1.000
_cell.angle_alpha   90.00
_cell.angle_beta   90.00
_cell.angle_gamma   90.00
#
_symmetry.space_group_name_H-M   'P 1'
#
loop_
_entity.id
_entity.type
_entity.pdbx_description
1 polymer ?
#
loop_
_entity_poly.entity_id
_entity_poly.type
_entity_poly.pdbx_seq_one_letter_code
_entity_poly.pdbx_strand_id
1 'polypeptide(L)'
;MAERRYSGSVESTRWTPGRQATARQRKRLHGPVVLRLSAEKVPSLHKLDGPAPAECLLELTDTAGKLVPWCGSDFFDRMIGVWGGQELILRLAATPGAILNETVLERLAEVRNRAERWRLIADSDGGGMASMAALNRLLAGPYHQVDLYTDYLPGDGENEHQPPRPHEKQVFNALRELILLRNARRQDKPIVSWIYRPPSAEITHLLRAEALARQLQVDRFESAQTVDPDS
;
A
#
# COMPACT_ATOMS: atom_id res chain seq x y z
N MET A 1 -12.45 5.31 -65.29
CA MET A 1 -12.56 3.95 -64.73
C MET A 1 -11.18 3.51 -64.30
N ALA A 2 -10.95 3.38 -62.98
CA ALA A 2 -9.70 2.87 -62.42
C ALA A 2 -10.04 2.14 -61.10
N GLU A 3 -9.86 0.82 -61.10
CA GLU A 3 -9.95 -0.02 -59.91
C GLU A 3 -8.65 0.12 -59.09
N ARG A 4 -8.77 0.47 -57.80
CA ARG A 4 -7.70 0.34 -56.82
C ARG A 4 -7.92 -0.95 -56.03
N ARG A 5 -7.01 -1.92 -56.17
CA ARG A 5 -6.83 -3.03 -55.22
C ARG A 5 -5.83 -2.57 -54.15
N TYR A 6 -6.25 -2.60 -52.89
CA TYR A 6 -5.38 -2.46 -51.72
C TYR A 6 -4.93 -3.87 -51.29
N SER A 7 -3.62 -4.12 -51.25
CA SER A 7 -3.02 -5.25 -50.54
C SER A 7 -2.22 -4.69 -49.36
N GLY A 8 -2.67 -4.95 -48.13
CA GLY A 8 -1.90 -4.68 -46.91
C GLY A 8 -1.34 -5.98 -46.36
N SER A 9 -0.02 -6.15 -46.44
CA SER A 9 0.73 -7.18 -45.73
C SER A 9 1.08 -6.69 -44.32
N VAL A 10 0.84 -7.52 -43.31
CA VAL A 10 1.23 -7.27 -41.92
C VAL A 10 2.66 -7.78 -41.73
N GLU A 11 3.62 -6.87 -41.53
CA GLU A 11 4.97 -7.22 -41.09
C GLU A 11 5.08 -7.18 -39.56
N SER A 12 5.55 -8.30 -39.02
CA SER A 12 5.82 -8.56 -37.62
C SER A 12 7.21 -8.02 -37.26
N THR A 13 7.27 -6.99 -36.39
CA THR A 13 8.53 -6.44 -35.91
C THR A 13 9.04 -7.26 -34.72
N ARG A 14 10.07 -8.08 -34.97
CA ARG A 14 10.86 -8.76 -33.93
C ARG A 14 11.72 -7.76 -33.16
N TRP A 15 11.67 -7.84 -31.84
CA TRP A 15 12.52 -7.10 -30.92
C TRP A 15 13.94 -7.71 -30.88
N THR A 16 14.97 -6.89 -31.01
CA THR A 16 16.39 -7.28 -30.82
C THR A 16 16.99 -6.48 -29.66
N PRO A 17 17.68 -7.10 -28.69
CA PRO A 17 18.36 -6.37 -27.63
C PRO A 17 19.76 -5.95 -28.10
N GLY A 18 20.06 -4.66 -28.01
CA GLY A 18 21.34 -4.08 -28.38
C GLY A 18 21.94 -3.18 -27.30
N ARG A 19 23.15 -3.57 -26.88
CA ARG A 19 24.24 -2.78 -26.27
C ARG A 19 24.22 -2.52 -24.76
N GLN A 20 25.10 -3.29 -24.12
CA GLN A 20 25.68 -3.13 -22.80
C GLN A 20 26.20 -1.70 -22.57
N ALA A 21 25.57 -0.98 -21.64
CA ALA A 21 26.19 0.13 -20.96
C ALA A 21 26.97 -0.43 -19.75
N THR A 22 28.28 -0.22 -19.74
CA THR A 22 29.16 -0.51 -18.59
C THR A 22 28.72 0.27 -17.36
N ALA A 23 27.90 -0.35 -16.53
CA ALA A 23 27.49 0.19 -15.24
C ALA A 23 28.68 0.15 -14.27
N ARG A 24 29.18 1.34 -13.90
CA ARG A 24 30.03 1.51 -12.73
C ARG A 24 29.28 0.97 -11.51
N GLN A 25 29.69 -0.21 -11.08
CA GLN A 25 29.19 -0.92 -9.92
C GLN A 25 29.62 -0.18 -8.65
N ARG A 26 28.89 0.90 -8.30
CA ARG A 26 28.90 1.42 -6.93
C ARG A 26 28.20 0.37 -6.08
N LYS A 27 29.00 -0.39 -5.32
CA LYS A 27 28.54 -1.25 -4.22
C LYS A 27 27.60 -0.44 -3.31
N ARG A 28 26.28 -0.59 -3.50
CA ARG A 28 25.27 -0.20 -2.51
C ARG A 28 25.23 -1.32 -1.48
N LEU A 29 26.02 -1.18 -0.42
CA LEU A 29 26.18 -2.19 0.64
C LEU A 29 25.13 -2.12 1.75
N HIS A 30 24.13 -1.25 1.64
CA HIS A 30 23.07 -1.16 2.64
C HIS A 30 21.72 -1.20 1.92
N GLY A 31 20.91 -2.20 2.27
CA GLY A 31 19.49 -2.23 1.91
C GLY A 31 18.78 -0.97 2.43
N PRO A 32 17.55 -0.69 1.96
CA PRO A 32 16.79 0.44 2.46
C PRO A 32 16.67 0.34 3.99
N VAL A 33 17.14 1.37 4.70
CA VAL A 33 16.98 1.45 6.16
C VAL A 33 15.50 1.70 6.44
N VAL A 34 14.88 0.79 7.20
CA VAL A 34 13.49 0.90 7.66
C VAL A 34 13.51 1.24 9.15
N LEU A 35 12.90 2.37 9.51
CA LEU A 35 12.71 2.75 10.90
C LEU A 35 11.31 2.29 11.36
N ARG A 36 11.24 1.39 12.34
CA ARG A 36 9.97 0.99 12.96
C ARG A 36 9.76 1.70 14.29
N LEU A 37 8.66 2.43 14.39
CA LEU A 37 8.25 3.11 15.60
C LEU A 37 7.00 2.42 16.14
N SER A 38 7.19 1.76 17.28
CA SER A 38 6.14 0.98 17.93
C SER A 38 5.33 1.84 18.89
N ALA A 39 4.06 1.47 19.07
CA ALA A 39 3.13 2.19 19.92
C ALA A 39 3.57 2.30 21.38
N GLU A 40 4.25 1.28 21.89
CA GLU A 40 4.67 1.19 23.29
C GLU A 40 5.93 2.01 23.63
N LYS A 41 6.67 2.43 22.60
CA LYS A 41 7.92 3.16 22.78
C LYS A 41 7.76 4.56 22.23
N VAL A 42 7.67 5.56 23.11
CA VAL A 42 7.84 6.95 22.70
C VAL A 42 9.16 7.05 21.95
N PRO A 43 9.16 7.41 20.66
CA PRO A 43 10.39 7.48 19.88
C PRO A 43 11.32 8.46 20.60
N SER A 44 12.43 7.95 21.15
CA SER A 44 13.44 8.83 21.72
C SER A 44 13.93 9.74 20.59
N LEU A 45 13.71 11.04 20.73
CA LEU A 45 13.90 12.03 19.67
C LEU A 45 15.34 12.07 19.14
N HIS A 46 16.31 11.66 19.96
CA HIS A 46 17.72 11.45 19.57
C HIS A 46 17.91 10.39 18.47
N LYS A 47 16.91 9.56 18.19
CA LYS A 47 16.93 8.60 17.07
C LYS A 47 16.61 9.25 15.72
N LEU A 48 16.15 10.50 15.71
CA LEU A 48 15.90 11.24 14.47
C LEU A 48 17.19 11.87 13.92
N ASP A 49 18.29 11.85 14.68
CA ASP A 49 19.57 12.39 14.24
C ASP A 49 20.16 11.55 13.09
N GLY A 50 20.21 12.11 11.88
CA GLY A 50 20.80 11.46 10.70
C GLY A 50 20.03 11.69 9.39
N PRO A 51 20.47 11.03 8.30
CA PRO A 51 19.73 11.04 7.04
C PRO A 51 18.37 10.37 7.21
N ALA A 52 17.39 10.78 6.39
CA ALA A 52 16.08 10.16 6.41
C ALA A 52 16.20 8.66 6.04
N PRO A 53 15.50 7.76 6.74
CA PRO A 53 15.38 6.38 6.29
C PRO A 53 14.61 6.34 4.97
N ALA A 54 14.71 5.22 4.24
CA ALA A 54 13.90 5.06 3.03
C ALA A 54 12.41 4.92 3.38
N GLU A 55 12.13 4.30 4.53
CA GLU A 55 10.80 4.01 5.01
C GLU A 55 10.71 4.11 6.54
N CYS A 56 9.61 4.68 7.02
CA CYS A 56 9.21 4.73 8.42
C CYS A 56 7.88 3.99 8.57
N LEU A 57 7.87 2.92 9.36
CA LEU A 57 6.65 2.22 9.76
C LEU A 57 6.18 2.74 11.12
N LEU A 58 4.96 3.28 11.16
CA LEU A 58 4.34 3.84 12.36
C LEU A 58 3.17 2.98 12.83
N GLU A 59 3.24 2.49 14.07
CA GLU A 59 2.09 1.92 14.78
C GLU A 59 1.35 3.06 15.48
N LEU A 60 0.11 3.35 15.04
CA LEU A 60 -0.65 4.50 15.54
C LEU A 60 -1.53 4.19 16.75
N THR A 61 -1.68 2.91 17.10
CA THR A 61 -2.42 2.49 18.29
C THR A 61 -1.64 1.49 19.10
N ASP A 62 -1.83 1.52 20.41
CA ASP A 62 -1.33 0.49 21.32
C ASP A 62 -2.05 -0.86 21.15
N THR A 63 -1.63 -1.84 21.94
CA THR A 63 -2.21 -3.19 21.96
C THR A 63 -3.68 -3.23 22.41
N ALA A 64 -4.17 -2.15 23.04
CA ALA A 64 -5.57 -1.98 23.40
C ALA A 64 -6.38 -1.22 22.33
N GLY A 65 -5.76 -0.86 21.19
CA GLY A 65 -6.40 -0.12 20.10
C GLY A 65 -6.57 1.37 20.38
N LYS A 66 -5.96 1.91 21.44
CA LYS A 66 -5.99 3.35 21.72
C LYS A 66 -4.89 4.06 20.95
N LEU A 67 -5.17 5.28 20.51
CA LEU A 67 -4.16 6.10 19.85
C LEU A 67 -2.92 6.29 20.73
N VAL A 68 -1.77 6.19 20.10
CA VAL A 68 -0.49 6.47 20.75
C VAL A 68 -0.39 7.93 21.17
N PRO A 69 0.12 8.23 22.39
CA PRO A 69 0.17 9.60 22.90
C PRO A 69 0.95 10.58 22.01
N TRP A 70 1.96 10.09 21.30
CA TRP A 70 2.81 10.91 20.43
C TRP A 70 2.15 11.29 19.09
N CYS A 71 0.99 10.72 18.74
CA CYS A 71 0.22 11.21 17.59
C CYS A 71 -0.31 12.64 17.79
N GLY A 72 -0.58 13.02 19.04
CA GLY A 72 -1.07 14.36 19.38
C GLY A 72 0.03 15.38 19.69
N SER A 73 1.30 14.97 19.70
CA SER A 73 2.43 15.80 20.11
C SER A 73 3.13 16.47 18.92
N ASP A 74 4.23 17.16 19.20
CA ASP A 74 5.15 17.77 18.23
C ASP A 74 6.01 16.73 17.45
N PHE A 75 5.66 15.46 17.51
CA PHE A 75 6.45 14.38 16.93
C PHE A 75 6.61 14.53 15.41
N PHE A 76 5.49 14.74 14.69
CA PHE A 76 5.52 14.97 13.25
C PHE A 76 6.27 16.26 12.90
N ASP A 77 6.10 17.31 13.69
CA ASP A 77 6.81 18.58 13.50
C ASP A 77 8.33 18.40 13.55
N ARG A 78 8.81 17.61 14.50
CA ARG A 78 10.23 17.28 14.62
C ARG A 78 10.72 16.41 13.48
N MET A 79 9.99 15.35 13.11
CA MET A 79 10.36 14.53 11.95
C MET A 79 10.45 15.38 10.67
N ILE A 80 9.49 16.29 10.44
CA ILE A 80 9.50 17.21 9.30
C ILE A 80 10.70 18.16 9.40
N GLY A 81 11.00 18.69 10.60
CA GLY A 81 12.15 19.56 10.81
C GLY A 81 13.48 18.92 10.42
N VAL A 82 13.64 17.61 10.61
CA VAL A 82 14.88 16.88 10.28
C VAL A 82 14.87 16.30 8.86
N TRP A 83 13.74 15.73 8.42
CA TRP A 83 13.65 14.93 7.20
C TRP A 83 12.72 15.49 6.12
N GLY A 84 12.04 16.62 6.35
CA GLY A 84 11.00 17.14 5.45
C GLY A 84 11.47 17.49 4.04
N GLY A 85 12.76 17.81 3.87
CA GLY A 85 13.38 18.06 2.57
C GLY A 85 13.82 16.79 1.80
N GLN A 86 13.70 15.61 2.41
CA GLN A 86 14.17 14.33 1.88
C GLN A 86 12.99 13.45 1.41
N GLU A 87 13.27 12.47 0.55
CA GLU A 87 12.28 11.45 0.19
C GLU A 87 12.14 10.44 1.33
N LEU A 88 10.91 10.20 1.75
CA LEU A 88 10.58 9.25 2.81
C LEU A 88 9.24 8.59 2.50
N ILE A 89 9.14 7.28 2.70
CA ILE A 89 7.86 6.58 2.77
C ILE A 89 7.42 6.54 4.22
N LEU A 90 6.27 7.13 4.54
CA LEU A 90 5.64 7.01 5.84
C LEU A 90 4.50 5.99 5.72
N ARG A 91 4.73 4.79 6.23
CA ARG A 91 3.77 3.69 6.23
C ARG A 91 3.09 3.63 7.60
N LEU A 92 1.77 3.67 7.61
CA LEU A 92 0.97 3.52 8.81
C LEU A 92 0.53 2.07 8.91
N ALA A 93 0.89 1.41 10.01
CA ALA A 93 0.56 0.02 10.23
C ALA A 93 -0.97 -0.19 10.27
N ALA A 94 -1.38 -1.39 9.86
CA ALA A 94 -2.78 -1.82 9.90
C ALA A 94 -3.23 -1.97 11.35
N THR A 95 -3.77 -0.89 11.92
CA THR A 95 -4.50 -0.94 13.18
C THR A 95 -5.94 -0.47 12.94
N PRO A 96 -6.95 -1.31 13.27
CA PRO A 96 -8.33 -1.01 12.98
C PRO A 96 -8.75 0.37 13.49
N GLY A 97 -9.30 1.19 12.59
CA GLY A 97 -9.81 2.53 12.92
C GLY A 97 -8.76 3.64 13.07
N ALA A 98 -7.46 3.33 13.19
CA ALA A 98 -6.42 4.34 13.38
C ALA A 98 -6.21 5.21 12.13
N ILE A 99 -6.16 4.56 10.95
CA ILE A 99 -6.04 5.24 9.66
C ILE A 99 -7.32 6.02 9.26
N LEU A 100 -8.41 5.84 10.02
CA LEU A 100 -9.68 6.56 9.84
C LEU A 100 -9.94 7.56 10.96
N ASN A 101 -9.04 7.66 11.93
CA ASN A 101 -9.19 8.54 13.07
C ASN A 101 -8.98 10.00 12.65
N GLU A 102 -9.89 10.88 13.06
CA GLU A 102 -9.90 12.28 12.66
C GLU A 102 -8.62 13.02 13.05
N THR A 103 -8.17 12.86 14.29
CA THR A 103 -6.92 13.48 14.79
C THR A 103 -5.71 13.01 13.98
N VAL A 104 -5.66 11.72 13.64
CA VAL A 104 -4.58 11.18 12.78
C VAL A 104 -4.64 11.80 11.39
N LEU A 105 -5.82 11.84 10.78
CA LEU A 105 -6.01 12.37 9.43
C LEU A 105 -5.64 13.86 9.34
N GLU A 106 -6.02 14.67 10.34
CA GLU A 106 -5.63 16.08 10.43
C GLU A 106 -4.11 16.24 10.48
N ARG A 107 -3.43 15.49 11.35
CA ARG A 107 -1.96 15.52 11.44
C ARG A 107 -1.28 15.08 10.16
N LEU A 108 -1.78 14.03 9.51
CA LEU A 108 -1.23 13.57 8.24
C LEU A 108 -1.47 14.57 7.10
N ALA A 109 -2.56 15.34 7.15
CA ALA A 109 -2.78 16.42 6.20
C ALA A 109 -1.75 17.55 6.38
N GLU A 110 -1.42 17.90 7.62
CA GLU A 110 -0.31 18.83 7.93
C GLU A 110 1.03 18.30 7.43
N VAL A 111 1.32 17.01 7.67
CA VAL A 111 2.53 16.34 7.16
C VAL A 111 2.60 16.42 5.64
N ARG A 112 1.51 16.09 4.94
CA ARG A 112 1.44 16.13 3.47
C ARG A 112 1.73 17.53 2.93
N ASN A 113 1.25 18.57 3.60
CA ASN A 113 1.44 19.95 3.17
C ASN A 113 2.86 20.47 3.42
N ARG A 114 3.56 19.94 4.43
CA ARG A 114 4.88 20.43 4.86
C ARG A 114 6.05 19.56 4.40
N ALA A 115 5.79 18.30 4.08
CA ALA A 115 6.77 17.33 3.59
C ALA A 115 6.29 16.74 2.26
N GLU A 116 6.20 17.60 1.23
CA GLU A 116 5.63 17.25 -0.08
C GLU A 116 6.34 16.09 -0.79
N ARG A 117 7.60 15.81 -0.43
CA ARG A 117 8.40 14.70 -0.96
C ARG A 117 8.08 13.36 -0.29
N TRP A 118 7.32 13.37 0.79
CA TRP A 118 6.98 12.16 1.51
C TRP A 118 5.79 11.47 0.87
N ARG A 119 5.82 10.14 0.87
CA ARG A 119 4.71 9.30 0.43
C ARG A 119 4.02 8.71 1.65
N LEU A 120 2.74 9.00 1.80
CA LEU A 120 1.90 8.47 2.87
C LEU A 120 1.19 7.20 2.41
N ILE A 121 1.48 6.07 3.05
CA ILE A 121 0.87 4.76 2.75
C ILE A 121 0.10 4.28 3.99
N ALA A 122 -1.16 3.92 3.80
CA ALA A 122 -1.97 3.30 4.86
C ALA A 122 -2.08 1.80 4.63
N ASP A 123 -1.60 1.00 5.58
CA ASP A 123 -1.86 -0.44 5.59
C ASP A 123 -3.22 -0.73 6.22
N SER A 124 -3.95 -1.69 5.67
CA SER A 124 -5.22 -2.16 6.24
C SER A 124 -5.45 -3.64 5.97
N ASP A 125 -6.01 -4.34 6.94
CA ASP A 125 -6.58 -5.67 6.81
C ASP A 125 -8.07 -5.64 6.42
N GLY A 126 -8.57 -4.49 5.96
CA GLY A 126 -10.00 -4.23 5.70
C GLY A 126 -10.84 -4.01 6.96
N GLY A 127 -10.26 -4.20 8.16
CA GLY A 127 -10.89 -3.96 9.44
C GLY A 127 -11.30 -2.49 9.59
N GLY A 128 -12.58 -2.26 9.89
CA GLY A 128 -13.13 -0.91 10.03
C GLY A 128 -13.53 -0.22 8.71
N MET A 129 -13.33 -0.87 7.55
CA MET A 129 -13.75 -0.36 6.24
C MET A 129 -15.15 -0.84 5.79
N ALA A 130 -15.92 -1.43 6.70
CA ALA A 130 -17.24 -1.99 6.39
C ALA A 130 -18.32 -0.93 6.05
N SER A 131 -18.07 0.35 6.33
CA SER A 131 -19.04 1.42 6.09
C SER A 131 -18.62 2.34 4.96
N MET A 132 -19.60 2.82 4.19
CA MET A 132 -19.36 3.82 3.14
C MET A 132 -18.75 5.13 3.70
N ALA A 133 -19.07 5.48 4.95
CA ALA A 133 -18.47 6.62 5.64
C ALA A 133 -16.96 6.43 5.87
N ALA A 134 -16.52 5.23 6.25
CA ALA A 134 -15.11 4.91 6.40
C ALA A 134 -14.36 5.01 5.07
N LEU A 135 -14.90 4.41 4.01
CA LEU A 135 -14.31 4.48 2.66
C LEU A 135 -14.23 5.93 2.16
N ASN A 136 -15.28 6.72 2.40
CA ASN A 136 -15.32 8.14 2.08
C ASN A 136 -14.19 8.92 2.78
N ARG A 137 -13.99 8.67 4.08
CA ARG A 137 -12.91 9.32 4.84
C ARG A 137 -11.53 8.90 4.34
N LEU A 138 -11.34 7.62 4.03
CA LEU A 138 -10.06 7.14 3.51
C LEU A 138 -9.69 7.80 2.17
N LEU A 139 -10.65 7.90 1.25
CA LEU A 139 -10.47 8.56 -0.05
C LEU A 139 -10.25 10.08 0.06
N ALA A 140 -10.86 10.72 1.05
CA ALA A 140 -10.65 12.15 1.35
C ALA A 140 -9.34 12.40 2.13
N GLY A 141 -8.73 11.34 2.66
CA GLY A 141 -7.54 11.40 3.48
C GLY A 141 -6.29 11.85 2.70
N PRO A 142 -5.19 12.14 3.42
CA PRO A 142 -3.95 12.63 2.82
C PRO A 142 -3.11 11.51 2.17
N TYR A 143 -3.67 10.32 1.98
CA TYR A 143 -2.95 9.15 1.52
C TYR A 143 -2.55 9.23 0.06
N HIS A 144 -1.34 8.74 -0.22
CA HIS A 144 -0.88 8.49 -1.58
C HIS A 144 -1.28 7.10 -2.04
N GLN A 145 -1.29 6.15 -1.10
CA GLN A 145 -1.55 4.74 -1.36
C GLN A 145 -2.25 4.11 -0.15
N VAL A 146 -3.14 3.15 -0.42
CA VAL A 146 -3.77 2.29 0.57
C VAL A 146 -3.46 0.86 0.19
N ASP A 147 -2.80 0.13 1.08
CA ASP A 147 -2.42 -1.27 0.91
C ASP A 147 -3.38 -2.14 1.71
N LEU A 148 -4.18 -2.94 1.00
CA LEU A 148 -5.07 -3.91 1.61
C LEU A 148 -4.43 -5.30 1.59
N TYR A 149 -4.34 -5.95 2.74
CA TYR A 149 -3.70 -7.25 2.91
C TYR A 149 -4.74 -8.37 2.98
N THR A 150 -4.52 -9.46 2.26
CA THR A 150 -5.29 -10.72 2.43
C THR A 150 -4.36 -11.90 2.38
N ASP A 151 -4.73 -12.95 3.09
CA ASP A 151 -4.11 -14.27 3.05
C ASP A 151 -4.94 -15.29 2.26
N TYR A 152 -6.24 -15.04 2.06
CA TYR A 152 -7.13 -15.93 1.31
C TYR A 152 -7.78 -15.26 0.08
N LEU A 153 -8.25 -16.09 -0.85
CA LEU A 153 -9.09 -15.67 -1.98
C LEU A 153 -10.55 -16.10 -1.78
N PRO A 154 -11.52 -15.34 -2.32
CA PRO A 154 -12.91 -15.72 -2.24
C PRO A 154 -13.15 -16.96 -3.11
N GLY A 155 -13.73 -18.00 -2.53
CA GLY A 155 -14.02 -19.25 -3.25
C GLY A 155 -12.86 -20.25 -3.29
N ASP A 156 -11.75 -20.02 -2.58
CA ASP A 156 -10.77 -21.07 -2.27
C ASP A 156 -11.41 -22.04 -1.25
N GLY A 157 -12.22 -22.95 -1.79
CA GLY A 157 -13.06 -23.89 -1.06
C GLY A 157 -12.34 -25.11 -0.49
N GLU A 158 -11.17 -24.97 0.15
CA GLU A 158 -10.63 -26.09 0.94
C GLU A 158 -11.58 -26.50 2.08
N ASN A 159 -12.51 -25.62 2.44
CA ASN A 159 -13.74 -25.99 3.13
C ASN A 159 -14.94 -25.38 2.39
N GLU A 160 -15.43 -25.99 1.31
CA GLU A 160 -16.77 -25.68 0.76
C GLU A 160 -17.89 -25.73 1.83
N HIS A 161 -17.61 -26.33 3.00
CA HIS A 161 -18.49 -26.46 4.15
C HIS A 161 -18.21 -25.45 5.28
N GLN A 162 -17.17 -24.62 5.19
CA GLN A 162 -16.98 -23.49 6.11
C GLN A 162 -17.35 -22.19 5.40
N PRO A 163 -18.26 -21.38 5.99
CA PRO A 163 -18.51 -20.06 5.47
C PRO A 163 -17.19 -19.26 5.50
N PRO A 164 -16.90 -18.46 4.44
CA PRO A 164 -15.73 -17.59 4.42
C PRO A 164 -15.72 -16.73 5.67
N ARG A 165 -14.54 -16.55 6.27
CA ARG A 165 -14.45 -15.84 7.53
C ARG A 165 -14.94 -14.40 7.30
N PRO A 166 -15.66 -13.79 8.26
CA PRO A 166 -16.25 -12.47 8.06
C PRO A 166 -15.26 -11.39 7.57
N HIS A 167 -13.98 -11.49 7.95
CA HIS A 167 -12.94 -10.56 7.55
C HIS A 167 -12.50 -10.68 6.08
N GLU A 168 -12.54 -11.88 5.48
CA GLU A 168 -12.10 -12.10 4.10
C GLU A 168 -13.01 -11.38 3.10
N LYS A 169 -14.33 -11.54 3.28
CA LYS A 169 -15.34 -10.81 2.50
C LYS A 169 -15.21 -9.29 2.66
N GLN A 170 -14.76 -8.83 3.83
CA GLN A 170 -14.63 -7.40 4.10
C GLN A 170 -13.53 -6.77 3.25
N VAL A 171 -12.37 -7.41 3.08
CA VAL A 171 -11.29 -6.83 2.26
C VAL A 171 -11.68 -6.71 0.80
N PHE A 172 -12.25 -7.77 0.20
CA PHE A 172 -12.65 -7.73 -1.21
C PHE A 172 -13.79 -6.73 -1.46
N ASN A 173 -14.75 -6.65 -0.53
CA ASN A 173 -15.77 -5.61 -0.60
C ASN A 173 -15.13 -4.22 -0.46
N ALA A 174 -14.22 -4.00 0.50
CA ALA A 174 -13.54 -2.73 0.66
C ALA A 174 -12.74 -2.34 -0.60
N LEU A 175 -11.97 -3.26 -1.18
CA LEU A 175 -11.25 -3.07 -2.44
C LEU A 175 -12.19 -2.61 -3.56
N ARG A 176 -13.26 -3.38 -3.80
CA ARG A 176 -14.23 -3.11 -4.85
C ARG A 176 -14.90 -1.75 -4.64
N GLU A 177 -15.46 -1.52 -3.45
CA GLU A 177 -16.20 -0.29 -3.15
C GLU A 177 -15.28 0.94 -3.20
N LEU A 178 -14.03 0.82 -2.73
CA LEU A 178 -13.08 1.93 -2.74
C LEU A 178 -12.66 2.31 -4.16
N ILE A 179 -12.39 1.33 -5.03
CA ILE A 179 -12.08 1.56 -6.45
C ILE A 179 -13.29 2.18 -7.17
N LEU A 180 -14.49 1.61 -6.99
CA LEU A 180 -15.71 2.13 -7.59
C LEU A 180 -15.96 3.58 -7.19
N LEU A 181 -15.88 3.88 -5.89
CA LEU A 181 -16.12 5.21 -5.35
C LEU A 181 -15.06 6.22 -5.82
N ARG A 182 -13.79 5.83 -5.84
CA ARG A 182 -12.68 6.67 -6.34
C ARG A 182 -12.87 6.98 -7.83
N ASN A 183 -13.20 5.98 -8.64
CA ASN A 183 -13.41 6.14 -10.08
C ASN A 183 -14.64 7.00 -10.37
N ALA A 184 -15.74 6.81 -9.62
CA ALA A 184 -16.94 7.64 -9.72
C ALA A 184 -16.64 9.13 -9.45
N ARG A 185 -15.67 9.41 -8.58
CA ARG A 185 -15.19 10.77 -8.27
C ARG A 185 -14.11 11.28 -9.20
N ARG A 186 -13.61 10.45 -10.13
CA ARG A 186 -12.48 10.76 -11.01
C ARG A 186 -11.25 11.21 -10.22
N GLN A 187 -10.98 10.55 -9.10
CA GLN A 187 -9.81 10.82 -8.26
C GLN A 187 -8.64 9.93 -8.69
N ASP A 188 -7.47 10.52 -8.93
CA ASP A 188 -6.26 9.76 -9.26
C ASP A 188 -5.57 9.16 -8.02
N LYS A 189 -5.98 9.59 -6.82
CA LYS A 189 -5.42 9.16 -5.53
C LYS A 189 -6.54 8.87 -4.51
N PRO A 190 -6.28 7.99 -3.52
CA PRO A 190 -5.07 7.18 -3.37
C PRO A 190 -4.97 6.06 -4.41
N ILE A 191 -3.74 5.59 -4.64
CA ILE A 191 -3.48 4.30 -5.30
C ILE A 191 -4.00 3.21 -4.37
N VAL A 192 -4.77 2.28 -4.91
CA VAL A 192 -5.32 1.12 -4.20
C VAL A 192 -4.47 -0.07 -4.58
N SER A 193 -3.74 -0.60 -3.61
CA SER A 193 -2.92 -1.78 -3.77
C SER A 193 -3.55 -2.96 -3.03
N TRP A 194 -3.47 -4.13 -3.62
CA TRP A 194 -3.79 -5.39 -2.95
C TRP A 194 -2.51 -6.22 -2.78
N ILE A 195 -2.18 -6.49 -1.52
CA ILE A 195 -1.05 -7.32 -1.12
C ILE A 195 -1.59 -8.69 -0.68
N TYR A 196 -1.41 -9.69 -1.55
CA TYR A 196 -1.82 -11.06 -1.29
C TYR A 196 -0.68 -11.86 -0.67
N ARG A 197 -0.93 -12.49 0.47
CA ARG A 197 0.00 -13.34 1.24
C ARG A 197 -0.50 -14.78 1.23
N PRO A 198 -0.29 -15.54 0.16
CA PRO A 198 -0.89 -16.86 0.05
C PRO A 198 -0.38 -17.79 1.16
N PRO A 199 -1.23 -18.72 1.64
CA PRO A 199 -0.84 -19.70 2.67
C PRO A 199 0.16 -20.74 2.11
N SER A 200 0.18 -20.93 0.78
CA SER A 200 1.08 -21.83 0.07
C SER A 200 1.65 -21.13 -1.18
N ALA A 201 2.83 -21.55 -1.64
CA ALA A 201 3.45 -21.01 -2.85
C ALA A 201 2.84 -21.57 -4.15
N GLU A 202 1.60 -22.06 -4.11
CA GLU A 202 0.96 -22.68 -5.25
C GLU A 202 0.65 -21.67 -6.36
N ILE A 203 1.15 -21.95 -7.56
CA ILE A 203 0.99 -21.09 -8.75
C ILE A 203 -0.49 -20.84 -9.06
N THR A 204 -1.36 -21.82 -8.82
CA THR A 204 -2.80 -21.69 -9.07
C THR A 204 -3.43 -20.57 -8.25
N HIS A 205 -3.05 -20.42 -6.97
CA HIS A 205 -3.54 -19.33 -6.11
C HIS A 205 -3.06 -17.98 -6.64
N LEU A 206 -1.79 -17.87 -7.03
CA LEU A 206 -1.24 -16.63 -7.58
C LEU A 206 -1.94 -16.21 -8.88
N LEU A 207 -2.19 -17.15 -9.80
CA LEU A 207 -2.89 -16.87 -11.05
C LEU A 207 -4.36 -16.44 -10.82
N ARG A 208 -5.04 -17.08 -9.87
CA ARG A 208 -6.41 -16.69 -9.47
C ARG A 208 -6.43 -15.30 -8.85
N ALA A 209 -5.50 -15.02 -7.95
CA ALA A 209 -5.36 -13.71 -7.32
C ALA A 209 -5.12 -12.61 -8.36
N GLU A 210 -4.21 -12.84 -9.31
CA GLU A 210 -3.93 -11.88 -10.38
C GLU A 210 -5.13 -11.68 -11.33
N ALA A 211 -5.87 -12.75 -11.64
CA ALA A 211 -7.11 -12.63 -12.42
C ALA A 211 -8.17 -11.80 -11.69
N LEU A 212 -8.33 -12.02 -10.38
CA LEU A 212 -9.25 -11.27 -9.54
C LEU A 212 -8.82 -9.80 -9.40
N ALA A 213 -7.52 -9.53 -9.22
CA ALA A 213 -7.00 -8.16 -9.15
C ALA A 213 -7.30 -7.37 -10.42
N ARG A 214 -7.14 -8.01 -11.59
CA ARG A 214 -7.52 -7.44 -12.90
C ARG A 214 -9.02 -7.20 -13.02
N GLN A 215 -9.84 -8.16 -12.58
CA GLN A 215 -11.30 -8.02 -12.59
C GLN A 215 -11.77 -6.86 -11.71
N LEU A 216 -11.16 -6.70 -10.53
CA LEU A 216 -11.44 -5.61 -9.59
C LEU A 216 -10.82 -4.28 -10.03
N GLN A 217 -9.96 -4.27 -11.04
CA GLN A 217 -9.21 -3.10 -11.52
C GLN A 217 -8.37 -2.46 -10.39
N VAL A 218 -7.73 -3.28 -9.57
CA VAL A 218 -6.77 -2.79 -8.57
C VAL A 218 -5.59 -2.15 -9.30
N ASP A 219 -5.13 -0.99 -8.84
CA ASP A 219 -4.04 -0.28 -9.55
C ASP A 219 -2.71 -1.03 -9.44
N ARG A 220 -2.50 -1.69 -8.30
CA ARG A 220 -1.29 -2.44 -7.99
C ARG A 220 -1.64 -3.74 -7.28
N PHE A 221 -1.09 -4.84 -7.79
CA PHE A 221 -1.19 -6.15 -7.17
C PHE A 221 0.22 -6.64 -6.83
N GLU A 222 0.40 -7.12 -5.61
CA GLU A 222 1.63 -7.77 -5.17
C GLU A 222 1.31 -9.08 -4.48
N SER A 223 2.11 -10.11 -4.78
CA SER A 223 2.13 -11.33 -3.98
C SER A 223 3.37 -11.33 -3.10
N ALA A 224 3.19 -11.26 -1.79
CA ALA A 224 4.27 -11.43 -0.83
C ALA A 224 4.28 -12.89 -0.39
N GLN A 225 5.33 -13.63 -0.73
CA GLN A 225 5.55 -14.93 -0.10
C GLN A 225 5.81 -14.69 1.39
N THR A 226 5.13 -15.45 2.24
CA THR A 226 5.45 -15.50 3.66
C THR A 226 6.85 -16.09 3.77
N VAL A 227 7.87 -15.25 3.88
CA VAL A 227 9.20 -15.71 4.30
C VAL A 227 9.02 -16.08 5.75
N ASP A 228 9.10 -17.37 6.03
CA ASP A 228 9.02 -17.89 7.39
C ASP A 228 10.10 -17.17 8.22
N PRO A 229 9.74 -16.42 9.27
CA PRO A 229 10.70 -15.61 10.03
C PRO A 229 11.77 -16.47 10.75
N ASP A 230 11.58 -17.79 10.78
CA ASP A 230 12.48 -18.78 11.40
C ASP A 230 13.35 -19.56 10.39
N SER A 231 13.33 -19.23 9.09
CA SER A 231 14.16 -19.85 8.04
C SER A 231 15.51 -19.17 7.79
#